data_AF-A0A3P8CRK5-F1
#
_entry.id   AF-A0A3P8CRK5-F1
#
_cell.length_a   1.000
_cell.length_b   1.000
_cell.length_c   1.000
_cell.angle_alpha   90.00
_cell.angle_beta   90.00
_cell.angle_gamma   90.00
#
_symmetry.space_group_name_H-M   'P 1'
#
loop_
_entity.id
_entity.type
_entity.pdbx_description
1 polymer ?
#
loop_
_entity_poly.entity_id
_entity_poly.type
_entity_poly.pdbx_seq_one_letter_code
_entity_poly.pdbx_strand_id
1 'polypeptide(L)'
;MALLEPQHAQMQGTDSDEEWETEIAIVEVNGVIDARSVRQAVAAKQTALRRSETATPLLQIGNSLFTGKWLRTVGTDIIMQADGGQHLKLCFYT
;
A
#
# COMPACT_ATOMS: atom_id res chain seq x y z
N MET A 1 45.17 2.25 46.98
CA MET A 1 44.85 1.47 45.77
C MET A 1 43.37 1.66 45.51
N ALA A 2 43.03 2.00 44.27
CA ALA A 2 41.95 2.90 43.88
C ALA A 2 40.50 2.40 44.10
N LEU A 3 39.62 3.38 44.36
CA LEU A 3 38.19 3.37 44.06
C LEU A 3 37.94 3.06 42.58
N LEU A 4 36.94 2.24 42.24
CA LEU A 4 36.11 2.43 41.04
C LEU A 4 34.68 1.93 41.30
N GLU A 5 33.73 2.81 41.01
CA GLU A 5 32.27 2.75 41.18
C GLU A 5 31.59 1.79 40.16
N PRO A 6 30.36 1.32 40.43
CA PRO A 6 29.57 0.58 39.45
C PRO A 6 28.97 1.54 38.43
N GLN A 7 29.40 1.46 37.18
CA GLN A 7 28.95 2.36 36.11
C GLN A 7 28.16 1.59 35.05
N HIS A 8 26.91 2.03 34.87
CA HIS A 8 26.03 1.89 33.69
C HIS A 8 25.20 0.60 33.62
N ALA A 9 24.09 0.59 34.37
CA ALA A 9 22.88 -0.06 33.88
C ALA A 9 22.47 0.64 32.57
N GLN A 10 22.77 0.01 31.42
CA GLN A 10 22.11 0.34 30.17
C GLN A 10 20.63 0.00 30.34
N MET A 11 19.83 1.00 30.70
CA MET A 11 18.42 0.99 30.34
C MET A 11 18.40 1.01 28.81
N GLN A 12 18.27 -0.18 28.21
CA GLN A 12 17.80 -0.30 26.83
C GLN A 12 16.41 0.30 26.82
N GLY A 13 16.34 1.60 26.52
CA GLY A 13 15.12 2.22 26.05
C GLY A 13 14.72 1.43 24.81
N THR A 14 13.69 0.60 24.97
CA THR A 14 13.00 -0.06 23.86
C THR A 14 12.18 0.99 23.13
N ASP A 15 12.83 2.00 22.55
CA ASP A 15 12.28 2.72 21.40
C ASP A 15 12.53 1.83 20.19
N SER A 16 11.74 0.76 20.12
CA SER A 16 11.48 0.11 18.85
C SER A 16 10.50 1.02 18.12
N ASP A 17 10.99 2.14 17.58
CA ASP A 17 10.30 2.88 16.53
C ASP A 17 10.00 1.86 15.44
N GLU A 18 8.74 1.42 15.36
CA GLU A 18 8.26 0.43 14.40
C GLU A 18 8.52 0.97 12.98
N GLU A 19 9.53 0.41 12.30
CA GLU A 19 9.81 0.72 10.90
C GLU A 19 8.64 0.21 10.04
N TRP A 20 7.73 1.12 9.68
CA TRP A 20 6.65 0.83 8.74
C TRP A 20 7.17 0.86 7.31
N GLU A 21 7.06 -0.26 6.60
CA GLU A 21 7.34 -0.33 5.16
C GLU A 21 6.08 0.03 4.36
N THR A 22 6.26 0.80 3.28
CA THR A 22 5.17 1.13 2.35
C THR A 22 5.21 0.19 1.16
N GLU A 23 4.11 -0.53 0.92
CA GLU A 23 3.93 -1.36 -0.26
C GLU A 23 2.99 -0.70 -1.27
N ILE A 24 3.32 -0.79 -2.56
CA ILE A 24 2.48 -0.30 -3.66
C ILE A 24 1.87 -1.49 -4.39
N ALA A 25 0.53 -1.57 -4.39
CA ALA A 25 -0.22 -2.58 -5.12
C ALA A 25 -1.00 -1.97 -6.30
N ILE A 26 -1.09 -2.72 -7.39
CA ILE A 26 -1.89 -2.35 -8.56
C ILE A 26 -3.21 -3.13 -8.52
N VAL A 27 -4.32 -2.41 -8.65
CA VAL A 27 -5.66 -2.99 -8.66
C VAL A 27 -6.26 -2.91 -10.06
N GLU A 28 -6.60 -4.07 -10.62
CA GLU A 28 -7.38 -4.18 -11.85
C GLU A 28 -8.84 -4.45 -11.52
N VAL A 29 -9.74 -3.54 -11.91
CA VAL A 29 -11.18 -3.70 -11.71
C VAL A 29 -11.81 -4.23 -12.99
N ASN A 30 -12.33 -5.45 -12.93
CA ASN A 30 -12.94 -6.14 -14.06
C ASN A 30 -14.46 -5.96 -14.10
N GLY A 31 -15.03 -5.83 -15.29
CA GLY A 31 -16.48 -5.73 -15.53
C GLY A 31 -16.90 -4.55 -16.41
N VAL A 32 -18.21 -4.31 -16.49
CA VAL A 32 -18.76 -3.11 -17.15
C VAL A 32 -18.82 -1.99 -16.11
N ILE A 33 -17.95 -0.99 -16.28
CA ILE A 33 -17.73 0.05 -15.27
C ILE A 33 -17.90 1.42 -15.91
N ASP A 34 -18.65 2.32 -15.25
CA ASP A 34 -18.64 3.73 -15.63
C ASP A 34 -17.33 4.39 -15.15
N ALA A 35 -16.42 4.58 -16.10
CA ALA A 35 -15.13 5.22 -15.86
C ALA A 35 -15.27 6.64 -15.30
N ARG A 36 -16.36 7.37 -15.61
CA ARG A 36 -16.58 8.72 -15.07
C ARG A 36 -16.91 8.66 -13.59
N SER A 37 -17.84 7.79 -13.18
CA SER A 37 -18.19 7.61 -11.77
C SER A 37 -17.00 7.14 -10.94
N VAL A 38 -16.21 6.20 -11.45
CA VAL A 38 -15.00 5.72 -10.76
C VAL A 38 -13.99 6.85 -10.57
N ARG A 39 -13.68 7.62 -11.63
CA ARG A 39 -12.74 8.76 -11.51
C ARG A 39 -13.22 9.79 -10.50
N GLN A 40 -14.53 10.08 -10.46
CA GLN A 40 -15.11 10.99 -9.47
C GLN A 40 -14.98 10.46 -8.04
N ALA A 41 -15.29 9.18 -7.82
CA ALA A 41 -15.13 8.55 -6.51
C ALA A 41 -13.67 8.55 -6.03
N VAL A 42 -12.72 8.24 -6.92
CA VAL A 42 -11.27 8.28 -6.62
C VAL A 42 -10.82 9.71 -6.29
N ALA A 43 -11.21 10.70 -7.09
CA ALA A 43 -10.88 12.11 -6.84
C ALA A 43 -11.47 12.63 -5.51
N ALA A 44 -12.66 12.12 -5.13
CA ALA A 44 -13.31 12.42 -3.87
C ALA A 44 -12.76 11.58 -2.69
N LYS A 45 -11.69 10.79 -2.89
CA LYS A 45 -11.11 9.87 -1.89
C LYS A 45 -12.11 8.86 -1.32
N GLN A 46 -13.12 8.47 -2.10
CA GLN A 46 -14.13 7.49 -1.73
C GLN A 46 -13.70 6.06 -2.12
N THR A 47 -12.47 5.70 -1.78
CA THR A 47 -11.89 4.39 -2.07
C THR A 47 -11.32 3.77 -0.81
N ALA A 48 -11.61 2.50 -0.56
CA ALA A 48 -11.06 1.77 0.58
C ALA A 48 -10.80 0.32 0.21
N LEU A 49 -9.61 -0.17 0.57
CA LEU A 49 -9.30 -1.59 0.59
C LEU A 49 -9.52 -2.10 2.02
N ARG A 50 -10.27 -3.19 2.17
CA ARG A 50 -10.55 -3.82 3.46
C ARG A 50 -10.09 -5.26 3.43
N ARG A 51 -9.67 -5.76 4.60
CA ARG A 51 -9.20 -7.14 4.77
C ARG A 51 -8.06 -7.47 3.79
N SER A 52 -7.13 -6.53 3.61
CA SER A 52 -6.01 -6.64 2.67
C SER A 52 -5.11 -7.84 2.98
N GLU A 53 -5.03 -8.22 4.24
CA GLU A 53 -4.32 -9.38 4.77
C GLU A 53 -4.94 -10.73 4.37
N THR A 54 -6.15 -10.74 3.81
CA THR A 54 -6.85 -11.98 3.43
C THR A 54 -6.66 -12.32 1.97
N ALA A 55 -6.87 -13.58 1.60
CA ALA A 55 -6.83 -14.03 0.21
C ALA A 55 -7.93 -13.39 -0.67
N THR A 56 -9.00 -12.89 -0.05
CA THR A 56 -10.17 -12.30 -0.70
C THR A 56 -10.44 -10.89 -0.16
N PRO A 57 -9.58 -9.91 -0.46
CA PRO A 57 -9.76 -8.54 0.00
C PRO A 57 -11.02 -7.92 -0.61
N LEU A 58 -11.55 -6.87 0.02
CA LEU A 58 -12.72 -6.14 -0.46
C LEU A 58 -12.32 -4.73 -0.86
N LEU A 59 -12.57 -4.38 -2.13
CA LEU A 59 -12.37 -3.03 -2.63
C LEU A 59 -13.73 -2.30 -2.67
N GLN A 60 -13.79 -1.14 -2.05
CA GLN A 60 -14.91 -0.20 -2.20
C GLN A 60 -14.49 0.98 -3.06
N ILE A 61 -15.32 1.31 -4.06
CA ILE A 61 -15.20 2.53 -4.87
C ILE A 61 -16.58 3.22 -4.87
N GLY A 62 -16.69 4.36 -4.17
CA GLY A 62 -17.97 5.01 -3.92
C GLY A 62 -18.92 4.05 -3.19
N ASN A 63 -20.08 3.77 -3.81
CA ASN A 63 -21.09 2.84 -3.30
C ASN A 63 -20.98 1.42 -3.89
N SER A 64 -19.95 1.15 -4.71
CA SER A 64 -19.73 -0.17 -5.31
C SER A 64 -18.75 -0.99 -4.48
N LEU A 65 -19.02 -2.28 -4.34
CA LEU A 65 -18.18 -3.24 -3.61
C LEU A 65 -17.70 -4.33 -4.57
N PHE A 66 -16.40 -4.64 -4.52
CA PHE A 66 -15.75 -5.65 -5.34
C PHE A 66 -15.00 -6.63 -4.44
N THR A 67 -15.09 -7.92 -4.77
CA THR A 67 -14.25 -8.97 -4.19
C THR A 67 -12.98 -9.10 -5.02
N GLY A 68 -11.83 -8.93 -4.39
CA GLY A 68 -10.51 -9.07 -5.00
C GLY A 68 -9.88 -10.43 -4.77
N LYS A 69 -8.77 -10.65 -5.46
CA LYS A 69 -7.81 -11.73 -5.22
C LYS A 69 -6.41 -11.18 -5.47
N TRP A 70 -5.44 -11.59 -4.66
CA TRP A 70 -4.04 -11.22 -4.89
C TRP A 70 -3.46 -12.05 -6.03
N LEU A 71 -2.86 -11.38 -7.02
CA LEU A 71 -2.17 -12.02 -8.12
C LEU A 71 -0.74 -11.49 -8.15
N ARG A 72 0.23 -12.40 -8.16
CA ARG A 72 1.62 -12.04 -8.42
C ARG A 72 1.81 -11.89 -9.92
N THR A 73 2.25 -10.72 -10.37
CA THR A 73 2.64 -10.49 -11.75
C THR A 73 4.00 -11.14 -12.03
N VAL A 74 4.21 -11.60 -13.26
CA VAL A 74 5.53 -12.02 -13.74
C VAL A 74 6.21 -10.81 -14.36
N GLY A 75 7.46 -10.55 -13.96
CA GLY A 75 8.21 -9.37 -14.38
C GLY A 75 8.07 -8.21 -13.38
N THR A 76 8.32 -6.99 -13.86
CA THR A 76 8.31 -5.78 -13.03
C THR A 76 7.40 -4.73 -13.66
N ASP A 77 6.50 -4.18 -12.85
CA ASP A 77 5.69 -3.02 -13.20
C ASP A 77 6.39 -1.73 -12.72
N ILE A 78 6.60 -0.78 -13.64
CA ILE A 78 7.09 0.57 -13.29
C ILE A 78 5.93 1.55 -13.37
N ILE A 79 5.66 2.23 -12.26
CA ILE A 79 4.61 3.25 -12.16
C ILE A 79 5.29 4.61 -12.09
N MET A 80 5.06 5.45 -13.10
CA MET A 80 5.57 6.83 -13.14
C MET A 80 4.44 7.79 -12.80
N GLN A 81 4.67 8.67 -11.83
CA GLN A 81 3.72 9.71 -11.43
C GLN A 81 4.17 11.06 -12.00
N ALA A 82 3.31 11.71 -12.77
CA ALA A 82 3.55 13.07 -13.27
C ALA A 82 2.92 14.11 -12.34
N ASP A 83 3.47 15.33 -12.36
CA ASP A 83 2.88 16.48 -11.69
C ASP A 83 1.46 16.72 -12.20
N GLY A 84 0.46 16.52 -11.33
CA GLY A 84 -0.96 16.50 -11.69
C GLY A 84 -1.67 15.16 -11.46
N GLY A 85 -0.98 14.16 -10.91
CA GLY A 85 -1.61 12.90 -10.46
C GLY A 85 -1.93 11.91 -11.58
N GLN A 86 -1.43 12.16 -12.79
CA GLN A 86 -1.46 11.18 -13.86
C GLN A 86 -0.40 10.11 -13.59
N HIS A 87 -0.78 8.85 -13.76
CA HIS A 87 0.11 7.70 -13.60
C HIS A 87 0.25 6.98 -14.94
N LEU A 88 1.49 6.66 -15.32
CA LEU A 88 1.78 5.82 -16.49
C LEU A 88 2.36 4.49 -16.01
N LYS A 89 1.76 3.39 -16.47
CA LYS A 89 2.20 2.02 -16.15
C LYS A 89 3.02 1.47 -17.32
N LEU A 90 4.25 1.02 -17.05
CA LEU A 90 5.07 0.24 -17.99
C LEU A 90 5.22 -1.18 -17.44
N CYS A 91 4.82 -2.18 -18.23
CA CYS A 91 4.97 -3.60 -17.86
C CYS A 91 6.13 -4.21 -18.64
N PHE A 92 7.12 -4.78 -17.94
CA PHE A 92 8.21 -5.54 -18.56
C PHE A 92 8.07 -7.02 -18.22
N TYR A 93 8.03 -7.87 -19.24
CA TYR A 93 8.06 -9.32 -19.10
C TYR A 93 9.47 -9.80 -19.43
N THR A 94 10.10 -10.52 -18.50
CA THR A 94 11.41 -11.17 -18.68
C THR A 94 11.23 -12.65 -18.99
#